data_AF-A0A3P9CNY4-F1
#
_entry.id   AF-A0A3P9CNY4-F1
#
_cell.length_a   1.000
_cell.length_b   1.000
_cell.length_c   1.000
_cell.angle_alpha   90.00
_cell.angle_beta   90.00
_cell.angle_gamma   90.00
#
_symmetry.space_group_name_H-M   'P 1'
#
loop_
_entity.id
_entity.type
_entity.pdbx_description
1 polymer ?
#
loop_
_entity_poly.entity_id
_entity_poly.type
_entity_poly.pdbx_seq_one_letter_code
_entity_poly.pdbx_strand_id
1 'polypeptide(L)'
;MLYTELLQLWQNSVEAVDAKDWPTALAKLNEISEPTSRTLFNTASCYLALGQLDLALKALDLTIAKDERLAVAFFQRGAVMMEMGRLEEALSDYIWAQKHMRENVVIDYKQLGLRFKLYSWQVLYNAAAVYCQMGQWEQARDVLLSASQEKGPGRGGSMEAALESIRNKQALDPLLVPEGVVFRPRKQDVEQLQQRDFLGKATVRRECLWYTCLSIHSFSSDRLIPAVTQ
;
A
#
# COMPACT_ATOMS: atom_id res chain seq x y z
N MET A 1 -10.26 5.08 -15.63
CA MET A 1 -9.88 5.96 -14.51
C MET A 1 -8.51 6.52 -14.78
N LEU A 2 -8.31 7.83 -14.56
CA LEU A 2 -6.99 8.47 -14.67
C LEU A 2 -6.11 8.08 -13.49
N TYR A 3 -4.79 8.06 -13.68
CA TYR A 3 -3.85 7.73 -12.61
C TYR A 3 -3.94 8.71 -11.43
N THR A 4 -4.20 9.99 -11.69
CA THR A 4 -4.38 11.03 -10.67
C THR A 4 -5.64 10.80 -9.82
N GLU A 5 -6.73 10.35 -10.44
CA GLU A 5 -7.97 10.00 -9.74
C GLU A 5 -7.77 8.77 -8.84
N LEU A 6 -7.12 7.72 -9.36
CA LEU A 6 -6.73 6.54 -8.57
C LEU A 6 -5.91 6.96 -7.34
N LEU A 7 -4.92 7.81 -7.55
CA LEU A 7 -4.02 8.25 -6.50
C LEU A 7 -4.74 9.08 -5.43
N GLN A 8 -5.67 9.96 -5.84
CA GLN A 8 -6.50 10.73 -4.92
C GLN A 8 -7.43 9.83 -4.10
N LEU A 9 -8.12 8.88 -4.73
CA LEU A 9 -8.99 7.92 -4.03
C LEU A 9 -8.19 7.06 -3.05
N TRP A 10 -7.02 6.57 -3.48
CA TRP A 10 -6.14 5.80 -2.62
C TRP A 10 -5.63 6.63 -1.44
N GLN A 11 -5.18 7.87 -1.67
CA GLN A 11 -4.73 8.76 -0.61
C GLN A 11 -5.86 9.07 0.40
N ASN A 12 -7.05 9.43 -0.08
CA ASN A 12 -8.21 9.69 0.77
C ASN A 12 -8.61 8.47 1.60
N SER A 13 -8.52 7.25 1.03
CA SER A 13 -8.79 6.02 1.76
C SER A 13 -7.80 5.79 2.91
N VAL A 14 -6.52 6.12 2.69
CA VAL A 14 -5.46 5.98 3.71
C VAL A 14 -5.66 7.00 4.82
N GLU A 15 -6.07 8.23 4.50
CA GLU A 15 -6.41 9.26 5.50
C GLU A 15 -7.62 8.85 6.35
N ALA A 16 -8.64 8.23 5.73
CA ALA A 16 -9.77 7.67 6.47
C ALA A 16 -9.35 6.51 7.39
N VAL A 17 -8.45 5.64 6.94
CA VAL A 17 -7.83 4.59 7.80
C VAL A 17 -7.09 5.21 8.99
N ASP A 18 -6.33 6.29 8.78
CA ASP A 18 -5.64 7.01 9.86
C ASP A 18 -6.61 7.60 10.89
N ALA A 19 -7.79 8.04 10.43
CA ALA A 19 -8.88 8.49 11.27
C ALA A 19 -9.69 7.33 11.91
N LYS A 20 -9.33 6.06 11.63
CA LYS A 20 -10.09 4.85 11.99
C LYS A 20 -11.52 4.82 11.44
N ASP A 21 -11.78 5.56 10.37
CA ASP A 21 -13.05 5.57 9.66
C ASP A 21 -13.01 4.54 8.52
N TRP A 22 -13.16 3.26 8.90
CA TRP A 22 -13.14 2.12 7.99
C TRP A 22 -14.24 2.17 6.91
N PRO A 23 -15.49 2.56 7.23
CA PRO A 23 -16.54 2.68 6.21
C PRO A 23 -16.19 3.72 5.13
N THR A 24 -15.68 4.89 5.50
CA THR A 24 -15.27 5.91 4.52
C THR A 24 -14.08 5.44 3.70
N ALA A 25 -13.11 4.76 4.33
CA ALA A 25 -11.98 4.17 3.61
C ALA A 25 -12.44 3.16 2.54
N LEU A 26 -13.36 2.26 2.90
CA LEU A 26 -13.94 1.28 1.97
C LEU A 26 -14.73 1.95 0.85
N ALA A 27 -15.51 2.99 1.15
CA ALA A 27 -16.23 3.73 0.11
C ALA A 27 -15.27 4.28 -0.95
N LYS A 28 -14.16 4.90 -0.52
CA LYS A 28 -13.13 5.43 -1.44
C LYS A 28 -12.40 4.34 -2.21
N LEU A 29 -12.11 3.19 -1.59
CA LEU A 29 -11.49 2.05 -2.26
C LEU A 29 -12.41 1.40 -3.30
N ASN A 30 -13.72 1.34 -3.03
CA ASN A 30 -14.71 0.78 -3.94
C ASN A 30 -15.01 1.69 -5.15
N GLU A 31 -14.71 2.99 -5.06
CA GLU A 31 -14.77 3.92 -6.20
C GLU A 31 -13.66 3.63 -7.24
N ILE A 32 -12.60 2.90 -6.87
CA ILE A 32 -11.49 2.55 -7.76
C ILE A 32 -11.93 1.49 -8.78
N SER A 33 -12.04 1.87 -10.06
CA SER A 33 -12.49 0.96 -11.11
C SER A 33 -11.52 -0.18 -11.40
N GLU A 34 -10.21 0.09 -11.36
CA GLU A 34 -9.14 -0.89 -11.63
C GLU A 34 -8.22 -1.01 -10.41
N PRO A 35 -8.61 -1.81 -9.41
CA PRO A 35 -7.87 -1.89 -8.16
C PRO A 35 -6.56 -2.69 -8.34
N THR A 36 -5.52 -2.21 -7.68
CA THR A 36 -4.20 -2.86 -7.61
C THR A 36 -4.13 -3.85 -6.44
N SER A 37 -3.14 -4.74 -6.42
CA SER A 37 -2.91 -5.63 -5.26
C SER A 37 -2.83 -4.86 -3.93
N ARG A 38 -2.17 -3.70 -3.93
CA ARG A 38 -2.00 -2.85 -2.74
C ARG A 38 -3.31 -2.22 -2.26
N THR A 39 -4.15 -1.74 -3.17
CA THR A 39 -5.45 -1.17 -2.79
C THR A 39 -6.42 -2.26 -2.35
N LEU A 40 -6.39 -3.44 -2.97
CA LEU A 40 -7.19 -4.60 -2.54
C LEU A 40 -6.75 -5.11 -1.15
N PHE A 41 -5.45 -5.10 -0.86
CA PHE A 41 -4.93 -5.42 0.46
C PHE A 41 -5.44 -4.43 1.52
N ASN A 42 -5.50 -3.14 1.19
CA ASN A 42 -6.09 -2.13 2.06
C ASN A 42 -7.59 -2.38 2.29
N THR A 43 -8.32 -2.75 1.23
CA THR A 43 -9.74 -3.13 1.32
C THR A 43 -9.91 -4.30 2.29
N ALA A 44 -9.09 -5.36 2.16
CA ALA A 44 -9.10 -6.48 3.08
C ALA A 44 -8.82 -6.07 4.53
N SER A 45 -7.82 -5.21 4.74
CA SER A 45 -7.46 -4.70 6.06
C SER A 45 -8.61 -3.92 6.71
N CYS A 46 -9.37 -3.14 5.93
CA CYS A 46 -10.55 -2.44 6.43
C CYS A 46 -11.68 -3.41 6.80
N TYR A 47 -11.92 -4.46 5.99
CA TYR A 47 -12.90 -5.48 6.34
C TYR A 47 -12.52 -6.25 7.61
N LEU A 48 -11.23 -6.53 7.83
CA LEU A 48 -10.76 -7.15 9.06
C LEU A 48 -10.99 -6.27 10.29
N ALA A 49 -10.68 -4.98 10.18
CA ALA A 49 -10.97 -4.03 11.27
C ALA A 49 -12.48 -3.91 11.58
N LEU A 50 -13.35 -4.25 10.62
CA LEU A 50 -14.81 -4.32 10.80
C LEU A 50 -15.32 -5.71 11.21
N GLY A 51 -14.44 -6.71 11.36
CA GLY A 51 -14.79 -8.10 11.68
C GLY A 51 -15.48 -8.85 10.53
N GLN A 52 -15.43 -8.34 9.30
CA GLN A 52 -16.10 -8.92 8.13
C GLN A 52 -15.18 -9.92 7.41
N LEU A 53 -14.95 -11.08 8.04
CA LEU A 53 -13.95 -12.07 7.60
C LEU A 53 -14.19 -12.58 6.16
N ASP A 54 -15.44 -12.86 5.78
CA ASP A 54 -15.76 -13.34 4.42
C ASP A 54 -15.39 -12.33 3.32
N LEU A 55 -15.59 -11.04 3.59
CA LEU A 55 -15.28 -9.97 2.63
C LEU A 55 -13.77 -9.69 2.61
N ALA A 56 -13.12 -9.76 3.78
CA ALA A 56 -11.66 -9.69 3.87
C ALA A 56 -11.00 -10.80 3.06
N LEU A 57 -11.48 -12.04 3.20
CA LEU A 57 -10.96 -13.19 2.46
C LEU A 57 -11.06 -12.99 0.95
N LYS A 58 -12.24 -12.59 0.44
CA LYS A 58 -12.44 -12.28 -0.99
C LYS A 58 -11.50 -11.20 -1.49
N ALA A 59 -11.28 -10.14 -0.70
CA ALA A 59 -10.37 -9.07 -1.06
C ALA A 59 -8.90 -9.55 -1.09
N LEU A 60 -8.51 -10.47 -0.20
CA LEU A 60 -7.18 -11.10 -0.20
C LEU A 60 -6.99 -12.06 -1.37
N ASP A 61 -8.02 -12.81 -1.77
CA ASP A 61 -7.98 -13.64 -2.97
C ASP A 61 -7.71 -12.80 -4.22
N LEU A 62 -8.41 -11.67 -4.37
CA LEU A 62 -8.18 -10.72 -5.46
C LEU A 62 -6.79 -10.07 -5.36
N THR A 63 -6.31 -9.81 -4.14
CA THR A 63 -4.95 -9.27 -3.90
C THR A 63 -3.90 -10.21 -4.46
N ILE A 64 -3.98 -11.50 -4.12
CA ILE A 64 -3.05 -12.54 -4.57
C ILE A 64 -3.17 -12.77 -6.07
N ALA A 65 -4.38 -12.72 -6.63
CA ALA A 65 -4.58 -12.82 -8.08
C ALA A 65 -3.92 -11.64 -8.86
N LYS A 66 -3.79 -10.46 -8.24
CA LYS A 66 -3.09 -9.31 -8.83
C LYS A 66 -1.57 -9.35 -8.61
N ASP A 67 -1.12 -9.94 -7.50
CA ASP A 67 0.31 -10.12 -7.20
C ASP A 67 0.55 -11.44 -6.46
N GLU A 68 0.83 -12.47 -7.25
CA GLU A 68 1.08 -13.84 -6.76
C GLU A 68 2.35 -13.95 -5.90
N ARG A 69 3.18 -12.90 -5.82
CA ARG A 69 4.44 -12.93 -5.06
C ARG A 69 4.36 -12.14 -3.76
N LEU A 70 3.19 -11.61 -3.42
CA LEU A 70 2.99 -10.79 -2.24
C LEU A 70 2.88 -11.65 -0.98
N ALA A 71 4.02 -12.03 -0.39
CA ALA A 71 4.06 -12.92 0.79
C ALA A 71 3.20 -12.43 1.97
N VAL A 72 3.12 -11.12 2.22
CA VAL A 72 2.25 -10.55 3.26
C VAL A 72 0.76 -10.78 3.01
N ALA A 73 0.33 -10.90 1.75
CA ALA A 73 -1.07 -11.20 1.43
C ALA A 73 -1.42 -12.64 1.80
N PHE A 74 -0.55 -13.61 1.50
CA PHE A 74 -0.70 -14.98 1.96
C PHE A 74 -0.66 -15.07 3.49
N PHE A 75 0.29 -14.38 4.13
CA PHE A 75 0.38 -14.35 5.59
C PHE A 75 -0.92 -13.84 6.24
N GLN A 76 -1.47 -12.74 5.72
CA GLN A 76 -2.71 -12.18 6.26
C GLN A 76 -3.91 -13.07 5.93
N ARG A 77 -4.00 -13.63 4.72
CA ARG A 77 -5.09 -14.54 4.33
C ARG A 77 -5.10 -15.83 5.16
N GLY A 78 -3.94 -16.41 5.43
CA GLY A 78 -3.80 -17.57 6.31
C GLY A 78 -4.31 -17.27 7.72
N ALA A 79 -4.08 -16.05 8.24
CA ALA A 79 -4.60 -15.67 9.55
C ALA A 79 -6.13 -15.54 9.55
N VAL A 80 -6.72 -14.93 8.51
CA VAL A 80 -8.19 -14.87 8.33
C VAL A 80 -8.79 -16.28 8.24
N MET A 81 -8.18 -17.16 7.45
CA MET A 81 -8.65 -18.55 7.31
C MET A 81 -8.58 -19.31 8.64
N MET A 82 -7.54 -19.08 9.44
CA MET A 82 -7.43 -19.68 10.76
C MET A 82 -8.52 -19.20 11.71
N GLU A 83 -8.84 -17.90 11.71
CA GLU A 83 -9.98 -17.37 12.48
C GLU A 83 -11.33 -17.95 12.03
N MET A 84 -11.47 -18.29 10.74
CA MET A 84 -12.64 -18.97 10.20
C MET A 84 -12.63 -20.50 10.41
N GLY A 85 -11.59 -21.06 11.03
CA GLY A 85 -11.45 -22.51 11.25
C GLY A 85 -11.05 -23.32 10.01
N ARG A 86 -10.60 -22.68 8.94
CA ARG A 86 -10.14 -23.32 7.69
C ARG A 86 -8.64 -23.62 7.75
N LEU A 87 -8.28 -24.56 8.62
CA LEU A 87 -6.90 -24.79 9.08
C LEU A 87 -5.97 -25.28 7.97
N GLU A 88 -6.40 -26.23 7.14
CA GLU A 88 -5.58 -26.79 6.06
C GLU A 88 -5.24 -25.74 5.00
N GLU A 89 -6.18 -24.84 4.71
CA GLU A 89 -5.99 -23.74 3.76
C GLU A 89 -5.08 -22.67 4.36
N ALA A 90 -5.25 -22.35 5.65
CA ALA A 90 -4.35 -21.45 6.37
C ALA A 90 -2.90 -21.96 6.36
N LEU A 91 -2.69 -23.25 6.60
CA LEU A 91 -1.37 -23.87 6.56
C LEU A 91 -0.75 -23.78 5.15
N SER A 92 -1.56 -24.03 4.12
CA SER A 92 -1.15 -23.89 2.73
C SER A 92 -0.68 -22.47 2.41
N ASP A 93 -1.39 -21.46 2.93
CA ASP A 93 -1.01 -20.05 2.79
C ASP A 93 0.31 -19.71 3.48
N TYR A 94 0.57 -20.25 4.67
CA TYR A 94 1.86 -20.03 5.33
C TYR A 94 3.03 -20.70 4.57
N ILE A 95 2.80 -21.86 3.95
CA ILE A 95 3.79 -22.49 3.06
C ILE A 95 4.06 -21.61 1.84
N TRP A 96 3.01 -21.06 1.21
CA TRP A 96 3.16 -20.13 0.09
C TRP A 96 3.85 -18.83 0.50
N ALA A 97 3.51 -18.25 1.65
CA ALA A 97 4.18 -17.08 2.19
C ALA A 97 5.69 -17.34 2.33
N GLN A 98 6.07 -18.46 2.97
CA GLN A 98 7.48 -18.86 3.14
C GLN A 98 8.20 -19.03 1.80
N LYS A 99 7.55 -19.68 0.83
CA LYS A 99 8.09 -19.86 -0.52
C LYS A 99 8.33 -18.52 -1.23
N HIS A 100 7.41 -17.56 -1.08
CA HIS A 100 7.55 -16.23 -1.66
C HIS A 100 8.55 -15.34 -0.91
N MET A 101 8.92 -15.69 0.32
CA MET A 101 10.06 -15.09 1.01
C MET A 101 11.42 -15.51 0.43
N ARG A 102 11.48 -16.61 -0.35
CA ARG A 102 12.69 -17.04 -1.09
C ARG A 102 13.92 -17.13 -0.19
N GLU A 103 13.77 -17.79 0.96
CA GLU A 103 14.83 -17.99 1.97
C GLU A 103 15.32 -16.69 2.64
N ASN A 104 14.69 -15.54 2.37
CA ASN A 104 14.97 -14.32 3.11
C ASN A 104 14.33 -14.39 4.49
N VAL A 105 15.10 -14.05 5.52
CA VAL A 105 14.61 -14.02 6.91
C VAL A 105 13.62 -12.86 7.15
N VAL A 106 13.67 -11.81 6.32
CA VAL A 106 12.79 -10.65 6.43
C VAL A 106 12.49 -10.04 5.05
N ILE A 107 11.24 -9.64 4.83
CA ILE A 107 10.84 -8.73 3.76
C ILE A 107 10.45 -7.39 4.38
N ASP A 108 11.12 -6.31 3.95
CA ASP A 108 10.74 -4.94 4.30
C ASP A 108 9.83 -4.35 3.23
N TYR A 109 8.55 -4.18 3.55
CA TYR A 109 7.55 -3.63 2.61
C TYR A 109 7.56 -2.10 2.51
N LYS A 110 8.46 -1.41 3.22
CA LYS A 110 8.54 0.06 3.24
C LYS A 110 8.66 0.66 1.84
N GLN A 111 9.39 0.01 0.94
CA GLN A 111 9.56 0.47 -0.45
C GLN A 111 8.27 0.39 -1.27
N LEU A 112 7.36 -0.52 -0.92
CA LEU A 112 6.05 -0.68 -1.56
C LEU A 112 4.98 0.20 -0.91
N GLY A 113 5.32 0.90 0.18
CA GLY A 113 4.44 1.83 0.87
C GLY A 113 3.77 1.27 2.13
N LEU A 114 4.07 0.03 2.53
CA LEU A 114 3.56 -0.57 3.76
C LEU A 114 4.65 -0.52 4.83
N ARG A 115 4.38 0.09 5.99
CA ARG A 115 5.33 0.19 7.10
C ARG A 115 5.32 -1.07 7.96
N PHE A 116 5.63 -2.20 7.33
CA PHE A 116 5.61 -3.50 7.96
C PHE A 116 6.81 -4.32 7.48
N LYS A 117 7.40 -5.07 8.41
CA LYS A 117 8.44 -6.06 8.11
C LYS A 117 7.87 -7.42 8.41
N LEU A 118 7.77 -8.27 7.40
CA LEU A 118 7.38 -9.66 7.57
C LEU A 118 8.63 -10.48 7.80
N TYR A 119 8.72 -11.12 8.96
CA TYR A 119 9.82 -12.01 9.30
C TYR A 119 9.42 -13.48 9.10
N SER A 120 10.38 -14.31 8.68
CA SER A 120 10.19 -15.74 8.43
C SER A 120 9.65 -16.45 9.68
N TRP A 121 10.25 -16.18 10.85
CA TRP A 121 9.75 -16.69 12.12
C TRP A 121 8.28 -16.35 12.43
N GLN A 122 7.73 -15.23 11.95
CA GLN A 122 6.32 -14.89 12.18
C GLN A 122 5.39 -15.78 11.34
N VAL A 123 5.80 -16.09 10.11
CA VAL A 123 5.09 -17.04 9.23
C VAL A 123 5.11 -18.43 9.86
N LEU A 124 6.28 -18.87 10.32
CA LEU A 124 6.44 -20.17 10.98
C LEU A 124 5.70 -20.24 12.33
N TYR A 125 5.67 -19.15 13.10
CA TYR A 125 4.88 -19.06 14.31
C TYR A 125 3.38 -19.27 14.02
N ASN A 126 2.84 -18.61 12.99
CA ASN A 126 1.44 -18.80 12.65
C ASN A 126 1.16 -20.20 12.11
N ALA A 127 2.09 -20.81 11.34
CA ALA A 127 1.97 -22.20 10.95
C ALA A 127 1.94 -23.13 12.17
N ALA A 128 2.77 -22.88 13.19
CA ALA A 128 2.72 -23.60 14.46
C ALA A 128 1.39 -23.38 15.20
N ALA A 129 0.83 -22.16 15.17
CA ALA A 129 -0.49 -21.87 15.72
C ALA A 129 -1.60 -22.70 15.04
N VAL A 130 -1.55 -22.84 13.70
CA VAL A 130 -2.46 -23.72 12.96
C VAL A 130 -2.32 -25.18 13.43
N TYR A 131 -1.09 -25.69 13.53
CA TYR A 131 -0.86 -27.05 14.04
C TYR A 131 -1.40 -27.24 15.47
N CYS A 132 -1.28 -26.24 16.34
CA CYS A 132 -1.88 -26.28 17.67
C CYS A 132 -3.41 -26.43 17.60
N GLN A 133 -4.08 -25.66 16.73
CA GLN A 133 -5.52 -25.76 16.54
C GLN A 133 -5.96 -27.11 15.94
N MET A 134 -5.11 -27.74 15.12
CA MET A 134 -5.32 -29.10 14.60
C MET A 134 -5.02 -30.21 15.63
N GLY A 135 -4.53 -29.86 16.84
CA GLY A 135 -4.10 -30.84 17.85
C GLY A 135 -2.76 -31.52 17.56
N GLN A 136 -2.02 -31.03 16.55
CA GLN A 136 -0.74 -31.52 16.06
C GLN A 136 0.44 -30.87 16.83
N TRP A 137 0.51 -31.16 18.12
CA TRP A 137 1.45 -30.49 19.06
C TRP A 137 2.93 -30.75 18.74
N GLU A 138 3.26 -31.95 18.26
CA GLU A 138 4.64 -32.30 17.89
C GLU A 138 5.10 -31.50 16.67
N GLN A 139 4.28 -31.46 15.59
CA GLN A 139 4.57 -30.63 14.43
C GLN A 139 4.66 -29.15 14.79
N ALA A 140 3.76 -28.64 15.63
CA ALA A 140 3.80 -27.25 16.09
C ALA A 140 5.13 -26.93 16.78
N ARG A 141 5.58 -27.82 17.68
CA ARG A 141 6.85 -27.68 18.39
C ARG A 141 8.04 -27.69 17.45
N ASP A 142 8.09 -28.60 16.50
CA ASP A 142 9.22 -28.74 15.56
C ASP A 142 9.34 -27.51 14.64
N VAL A 143 8.22 -27.03 14.13
CA VAL A 143 8.17 -25.79 13.33
C VAL A 143 8.66 -24.61 14.15
N LEU A 144 8.20 -24.48 15.40
CA LEU A 144 8.62 -23.39 16.27
C LEU A 144 10.12 -23.50 16.63
N LEU A 145 10.63 -24.71 16.90
CA LEU A 145 12.06 -24.92 17.11
C LEU A 145 12.89 -24.52 15.89
N SER A 146 12.44 -24.83 14.67
CA SER A 146 13.12 -24.40 13.45
C SER A 146 13.20 -22.86 13.33
N ALA A 147 12.10 -22.16 13.64
CA ALA A 147 12.03 -20.70 13.63
C ALA A 147 12.91 -20.05 14.71
N SER A 148 13.13 -20.72 15.85
CA SER A 148 14.00 -20.24 16.93
C SER A 148 15.46 -20.13 16.49
N GLN A 149 15.89 -21.01 15.57
CA GLN A 149 17.27 -21.09 15.07
C GLN A 149 17.63 -19.98 14.09
N GLU A 150 16.64 -19.27 13.52
CA GLU A 150 16.91 -18.16 12.60
C GLU A 150 17.67 -17.02 13.31
N LYS A 151 18.10 -15.96 12.61
CA LYS A 151 18.66 -14.75 13.22
C LYS A 151 17.76 -13.55 12.91
N GLY A 152 17.24 -12.87 13.93
CA GLY A 152 16.34 -11.73 13.75
C GLY A 152 15.92 -11.05 15.06
N PRO A 153 15.63 -9.74 15.02
CA PRO A 153 15.18 -8.94 16.17
C PRO A 153 13.75 -9.32 16.60
N GLY A 154 13.43 -9.14 17.90
CA GLY A 154 12.06 -9.23 18.43
C GLY A 154 11.52 -10.64 18.73
N ARG A 155 12.39 -11.66 18.76
CA ARG A 155 11.99 -13.08 18.92
C ARG A 155 12.03 -13.62 20.34
N GLY A 156 13.09 -13.33 21.09
CA GLY A 156 13.51 -14.10 22.27
C GLY A 156 12.67 -13.95 23.55
N GLY A 157 11.44 -13.45 23.45
CA GLY A 157 10.48 -13.52 24.56
C GLY A 157 9.18 -14.18 24.10
N SER A 158 8.72 -13.81 22.90
CA SER A 158 7.53 -14.41 22.29
C SER A 158 7.73 -15.90 21.95
N MET A 159 8.95 -16.32 21.63
CA MET A 159 9.22 -17.68 21.16
C MET A 159 9.24 -18.72 22.28
N GLU A 160 9.92 -18.37 23.37
CA GLU A 160 10.03 -19.19 24.57
C GLU A 160 8.65 -19.34 25.23
N ALA A 161 7.88 -18.24 25.28
CA ALA A 161 6.50 -18.28 25.74
C ALA A 161 5.62 -19.19 24.88
N ALA A 162 5.76 -19.14 23.56
CA ALA A 162 4.99 -20.00 22.66
C ALA A 162 5.36 -21.49 22.78
N LEU A 163 6.65 -21.82 22.95
CA LEU A 163 7.09 -23.20 23.22
C LEU A 163 6.51 -23.72 24.52
N GLU A 164 6.42 -22.88 25.55
CA GLU A 164 5.79 -23.20 26.83
C GLU A 164 4.28 -23.46 26.68
N SER A 165 3.57 -22.61 25.94
CA SER A 165 2.14 -22.79 25.62
C SER A 165 1.89 -24.11 24.89
N ILE A 166 2.70 -24.44 23.87
CA ILE A 166 2.63 -25.72 23.15
C ILE A 166 2.82 -26.90 24.11
N ARG A 167 3.81 -26.82 25.02
CA ARG A 167 4.05 -27.87 26.03
C ARG A 167 2.83 -28.09 26.92
N ASN A 168 2.14 -27.01 27.28
CA ASN A 168 0.93 -27.02 28.09
C ASN A 168 -0.35 -27.28 27.29
N LYS A 169 -0.24 -27.59 25.98
CA LYS A 169 -1.37 -27.81 25.07
C LYS A 169 -2.34 -26.63 25.00
N GLN A 170 -1.81 -25.41 25.08
CA GLN A 170 -2.55 -24.17 24.90
C GLN A 170 -2.41 -23.71 23.46
N ALA A 171 -3.52 -23.28 22.86
CA ALA A 171 -3.52 -22.71 21.53
C ALA A 171 -2.74 -21.40 21.52
N LEU A 172 -2.07 -21.12 20.40
CA LEU A 172 -1.36 -19.87 20.18
C LEU A 172 -2.27 -18.89 19.45
N ASP A 173 -2.26 -17.63 19.89
CA ASP A 173 -2.95 -16.56 19.17
C ASP A 173 -2.16 -16.21 17.90
N PRO A 174 -2.82 -16.09 16.72
CA PRO A 174 -2.15 -15.72 15.48
C PRO A 174 -1.53 -14.32 15.56
N LEU A 175 -0.39 -14.17 14.89
CA LEU A 175 0.16 -12.87 14.56
C LEU A 175 -0.56 -12.32 13.34
N LEU A 176 -1.02 -11.08 13.45
CA LEU A 176 -1.70 -10.34 12.39
C LEU A 176 -0.86 -9.13 11.98
N VAL A 177 -1.09 -8.63 10.77
CA VAL A 177 -0.65 -7.27 10.41
C VAL A 177 -1.44 -6.30 11.30
N PRO A 178 -0.78 -5.39 12.04
CA PRO A 178 -1.49 -4.50 12.97
C PRO A 178 -2.53 -3.64 12.27
N GLU A 179 -3.64 -3.39 12.96
CA GLU A 179 -4.70 -2.51 12.47
C GLU A 179 -4.15 -1.11 12.12
N GLY A 180 -4.64 -0.55 11.01
CA GLY A 180 -4.21 0.75 10.49
C GLY A 180 -2.89 0.73 9.72
N VAL A 181 -2.16 -0.38 9.70
CA VAL A 181 -0.95 -0.54 8.88
C VAL A 181 -1.35 -0.98 7.46
N VAL A 182 -1.46 0.01 6.58
CA VAL A 182 -1.91 -0.16 5.18
C VAL A 182 -0.86 0.30 4.17
N PHE A 183 -0.98 -0.15 2.91
CA PHE A 183 -0.14 0.33 1.81
C PHE A 183 -0.47 1.79 1.49
N ARG A 184 0.56 2.61 1.37
CA ARG A 184 0.43 4.03 1.06
C ARG A 184 1.01 4.38 -0.31
N PRO A 185 0.42 5.36 -1.02
CA PRO A 185 1.04 5.91 -2.20
C PRO A 185 2.39 6.56 -1.88
N ARG A 186 3.25 6.70 -2.89
CA ARG A 186 4.54 7.36 -2.70
C ARG A 186 4.30 8.84 -2.45
N LYS A 187 5.04 9.42 -1.51
CA LYS A 187 4.93 10.85 -1.18
C LYS A 187 5.13 11.77 -2.39
N GLN A 188 6.08 11.44 -3.25
CA GLN A 188 6.38 12.21 -4.46
C GLN A 188 5.17 12.28 -5.41
N ASP A 189 4.48 11.15 -5.59
CA ASP A 189 3.31 11.08 -6.48
C ASP A 189 2.16 11.92 -5.88
N VAL A 190 1.98 11.88 -4.55
CA VAL A 190 0.94 12.66 -3.85
C VAL A 190 1.24 14.15 -3.87
N GLU A 191 2.51 14.55 -3.70
CA GLU A 191 2.92 15.96 -3.79
C GLU A 191 2.69 16.54 -5.19
N GLN A 192 2.76 15.72 -6.24
CA GLN A 192 2.46 16.14 -7.61
C GLN A 192 0.96 16.36 -7.86
N LEU A 193 0.07 15.80 -7.03
CA LEU A 193 -1.37 16.11 -7.09
C LEU A 193 -1.68 17.54 -6.64
N GLN A 194 -0.89 18.06 -5.70
CA GLN A 194 -0.99 19.46 -5.30
C GLN A 194 -0.39 20.28 -6.44
N GLN A 195 -1.26 20.87 -7.27
CA GLN A 195 -0.84 21.73 -8.39
C GLN A 195 0.25 22.70 -7.90
N ARG A 196 1.48 22.51 -8.40
CA ARG A 196 2.49 23.54 -8.31
C ARG A 196 2.07 24.62 -9.31
N ASP A 197 1.73 25.79 -8.79
CA ASP A 197 1.55 27.00 -9.60
C ASP A 197 2.91 27.38 -10.25
N PHE A 198 3.29 26.68 -11.31
CA PHE A 198 4.53 26.95 -12.06
C PHE A 198 4.46 28.27 -12.84
N LEU A 199 3.26 28.81 -13.05
CA LEU A 199 3.05 29.98 -13.90
C LEU A 199 3.11 31.32 -13.16
N GLY A 200 3.02 31.35 -11.83
CA GLY A 200 2.89 32.60 -11.08
C GLY A 200 1.69 33.44 -11.57
N LYS A 201 1.37 34.54 -10.86
CA LYS A 201 0.40 35.51 -11.41
C LYS A 201 1.06 36.17 -12.62
N ALA A 202 0.51 35.99 -13.82
CA ALA A 202 0.95 36.69 -15.02
C ALA A 202 0.85 38.21 -14.80
N THR A 203 1.97 38.88 -14.49
CA THR A 203 2.03 40.33 -14.45
C THR A 203 2.09 40.86 -15.87
N VAL A 204 0.97 41.38 -16.37
CA VAL A 204 0.93 42.18 -17.59
C VAL A 204 1.71 43.47 -17.31
N ARG A 205 2.96 43.55 -17.76
CA ARG A 205 3.67 44.83 -17.84
C ARG A 205 3.09 45.60 -19.02
N ARG A 206 2.25 46.60 -18.74
CA ARG A 206 1.90 47.62 -19.74
C ARG A 206 3.13 48.49 -19.95
N GLU A 207 3.87 48.26 -21.03
CA GLU A 207 4.80 49.26 -21.54
C GLU A 207 3.99 50.47 -21.99
N CYS A 208 4.07 51.55 -21.21
CA CYS A 208 3.59 52.86 -21.64
C CYS A 208 4.48 53.31 -22.80
N LEU A 209 3.94 53.23 -24.02
CA LEU A 209 4.47 53.96 -25.16
C LEU A 209 4.29 55.46 -24.86
N TRP A 210 5.37 56.10 -24.41
CA TRP A 210 5.44 57.55 -24.32
C TRP A 210 5.46 58.11 -25.74
N TYR A 211 4.31 58.56 -26.22
CA TYR A 211 4.22 59.49 -27.34
C TYR A 211 4.90 60.80 -26.93
N THR A 212 6.14 61.02 -27.38
CA THR A 212 6.69 62.38 -27.47
C THR A 212 6.32 62.96 -28.83
N CYS A 213 5.29 63.80 -28.79
CA CYS A 213 4.95 64.75 -29.82
C CYS A 213 6.03 65.84 -29.87
N LEU A 214 6.71 66.04 -31.00
CA LEU A 214 7.32 67.34 -31.31
C LEU A 214 7.19 67.63 -32.81
N SER A 215 6.65 68.81 -33.09
CA SER A 215 6.14 69.26 -34.38
C SER A 215 7.12 70.21 -35.09
N ILE A 216 7.21 70.05 -36.41
CA ILE A 216 7.29 71.06 -37.50
C ILE A 216 8.57 71.92 -37.63
N HIS A 217 9.19 71.89 -38.82
CA HIS A 217 9.41 73.00 -39.78
C HIS A 217 10.13 72.43 -41.04
N SER A 218 9.43 72.17 -42.15
CA SER A 218 9.23 73.01 -43.36
C SER A 218 10.45 73.13 -44.29
N PHE A 219 10.41 72.55 -45.51
CA PHE A 219 10.44 73.27 -46.81
C PHE A 219 10.44 72.35 -48.06
N SER A 220 9.54 72.71 -48.99
CA SER A 220 9.63 72.69 -50.47
C SER A 220 9.57 71.40 -51.31
N SER A 221 8.65 71.49 -52.29
CA SER A 221 8.39 70.71 -53.51
C SER A 221 9.64 70.32 -54.31
N ASP A 222 9.67 69.25 -55.12
CA ASP A 222 8.87 69.11 -56.35
C ASP A 222 9.05 67.71 -56.99
N ARG A 223 8.01 67.25 -57.70
CA ARG A 223 7.99 66.39 -58.92
C ARG A 223 8.20 64.85 -58.93
N LEU A 224 7.13 64.23 -59.45
CA LEU A 224 7.03 63.25 -60.58
C LEU A 224 7.11 61.72 -60.33
N ILE A 225 5.91 61.11 -60.27
CA ILE A 225 5.31 59.87 -60.87
C ILE A 225 6.18 58.81 -61.65
N PRO A 226 5.67 57.61 -62.01
CA PRO A 226 5.72 56.29 -61.33
C PRO A 226 6.32 55.15 -62.20
N ALA A 227 6.23 53.87 -61.74
CA ALA A 227 6.01 52.60 -62.49
C ALA A 227 6.68 51.43 -61.72
N VAL A 228 5.96 50.42 -61.21
CA VAL A 228 5.43 49.22 -61.90
C VAL A 228 6.46 48.52 -62.77
N THR A 229 6.98 47.35 -62.34
CA THR A 229 6.78 46.08 -63.07
C THR A 229 7.16 44.87 -62.20
N GLN A 230 6.22 43.91 -62.18
CA GLN A 230 6.27 42.45 -61.97
C GLN A 230 7.40 41.80 -61.16
#